data_AF-A0A1Q6E0N0-F1
#
_entry.id   AF-A0A1Q6E0N0-F1
#
_cell.length_a   1.000
_cell.length_b   1.000
_cell.length_c   1.000
_cell.angle_alpha   90.00
_cell.angle_beta   90.00
_cell.angle_gamma   90.00
#
_symmetry.space_group_name_H-M   'P 1'
#
loop_
_entity.id
_entity.type
_entity.pdbx_description
1 polymer ?
#
loop_
_entity_poly.entity_id
_entity_poly.type
_entity_poly.pdbx_seq_one_letter_code
_entity_poly.pdbx_strand_id
1 'polypeptide(L)'
;MVDLSPSTVSFACELDAVACVNGHAAIDAPLVVSDMVCEEAFVSRENLGIVAGCREDADYKAVKPLLDAIAHRVMWMGHAGAGQKAKVALTLQRCATLVGAVEAQVALANVGSDVNVMVEDVIDFMHDMNSISPAQEAFAHALLDEEYDASFTIEHLMGGATAALASLEDEEMILPQAEACYRLMELLALVGGIDLSPAGLKLVFADEETTNRYGLDWSRAEGAFESCDCGCEDGEDHECECGHDPHEEHECCGKHHH
;
A
#
# COMPACT_ATOMS: atom_id res chain seq x y z
N MET A 1 -7.89 -25.00 7.89
CA MET A 1 -7.35 -23.75 8.45
C MET A 1 -7.85 -22.59 7.59
N VAL A 2 -8.26 -21.49 8.21
CA VAL A 2 -8.68 -20.27 7.51
C VAL A 2 -7.66 -19.19 7.88
N ASP A 3 -6.96 -18.65 6.89
CA ASP A 3 -6.02 -17.55 7.09
C ASP A 3 -6.66 -16.23 6.63
N LEU A 4 -6.80 -15.29 7.56
CA LEU A 4 -7.39 -13.97 7.33
C LEU A 4 -6.35 -12.88 7.05
N SER A 5 -5.07 -13.24 7.13
CA SER A 5 -3.95 -12.32 7.00
C SER A 5 -3.67 -12.00 5.52
N PRO A 6 -3.21 -10.78 5.19
CA PRO A 6 -2.57 -10.56 3.90
C PRO A 6 -1.25 -11.36 3.84
N SER A 7 -1.02 -12.06 2.74
CA SER A 7 0.21 -12.81 2.49
C SER A 7 0.52 -12.84 0.99
N THR A 8 1.68 -13.35 0.59
CA THR A 8 1.96 -13.55 -0.83
C THR A 8 1.05 -14.63 -1.43
N VAL A 9 0.83 -14.53 -2.74
CA VAL A 9 0.06 -15.54 -3.50
C VAL A 9 0.78 -16.89 -3.47
N SER A 10 2.10 -16.88 -3.63
CA SER A 10 2.98 -18.04 -3.54
C SER A 10 2.84 -18.75 -2.19
N PHE A 11 2.93 -18.01 -1.08
CA PHE A 11 2.78 -18.56 0.27
C PHE A 11 1.41 -19.21 0.50
N ALA A 12 0.32 -18.58 0.03
CA ALA A 12 -1.01 -19.17 0.14
C ALA A 12 -1.13 -20.50 -0.63
N CYS A 13 -0.50 -20.61 -1.80
CA CYS A 13 -0.47 -21.85 -2.58
C CYS A 13 0.36 -22.95 -1.89
N GLU A 14 1.50 -22.58 -1.31
CA GLU A 14 2.35 -23.50 -0.52
C GLU A 14 1.62 -24.02 0.71
N LEU A 15 0.91 -23.13 1.42
CA LEU A 15 0.15 -23.46 2.62
C LEU A 15 -0.97 -24.47 2.32
N ASP A 16 -1.67 -24.29 1.21
CA ASP A 16 -2.66 -25.27 0.72
C ASP A 16 -2.03 -26.60 0.34
N ALA A 17 -0.88 -26.60 -0.35
CA ALA A 17 -0.17 -27.83 -0.69
C ALA A 17 0.24 -28.63 0.57
N VAL A 18 0.76 -27.94 1.59
CA VAL A 18 1.11 -28.55 2.88
C VAL A 18 -0.12 -29.08 3.59
N ALA A 19 -1.21 -28.31 3.65
CA ALA A 19 -2.45 -28.75 4.27
C ALA A 19 -3.00 -30.03 3.60
N CYS A 20 -3.01 -30.05 2.26
CA CYS A 20 -3.50 -31.17 1.46
C CYS A 20 -2.73 -32.47 1.73
N VAL A 21 -1.39 -32.42 1.78
CA VAL A 21 -0.55 -33.59 2.10
C VAL A 21 -0.83 -34.14 3.51
N ASN A 22 -1.32 -33.29 4.42
CA ASN A 22 -1.70 -33.67 5.78
C ASN A 22 -3.20 -34.00 5.91
N GLY A 23 -3.95 -34.10 4.82
CA GLY A 23 -5.38 -34.40 4.85
C GLY A 23 -6.25 -33.27 5.41
N HIS A 24 -5.79 -32.03 5.28
CA HIS A 24 -6.48 -30.81 5.71
C HIS A 24 -6.69 -29.84 4.53
N ALA A 25 -7.63 -28.91 4.70
CA ALA A 25 -7.84 -27.80 3.78
C ALA A 25 -7.24 -26.51 4.34
N ALA A 26 -6.61 -25.71 3.48
CA ALA A 26 -6.28 -24.31 3.76
C ALA A 26 -7.16 -23.40 2.91
N ILE A 27 -7.63 -22.31 3.53
CA ILE A 27 -8.43 -21.29 2.88
C ILE A 27 -7.71 -19.97 3.07
N ASP A 28 -7.22 -19.37 1.99
CA ASP A 28 -6.73 -18.00 1.99
C ASP A 28 -7.93 -17.06 1.88
N ALA A 29 -8.23 -16.33 2.96
CA ALA A 29 -9.43 -15.50 3.10
C ALA A 29 -9.09 -14.11 3.68
N PRO A 30 -8.15 -13.36 3.06
CA PRO A 30 -7.72 -12.07 3.58
C PRO A 30 -8.88 -11.09 3.79
N LEU A 31 -8.84 -10.39 4.93
CA LEU A 31 -9.81 -9.35 5.27
C LEU A 31 -9.65 -8.09 4.41
N VAL A 32 -10.76 -7.45 4.08
CA VAL A 32 -10.84 -6.17 3.37
C VAL A 32 -11.69 -5.22 4.21
N VAL A 33 -11.07 -4.18 4.76
CA VAL A 33 -11.75 -3.10 5.48
C VAL A 33 -12.25 -2.10 4.45
N SER A 34 -13.53 -1.70 4.44
CA SER A 34 -14.07 -0.77 3.43
C SER A 34 -13.66 0.67 3.74
N ASP A 35 -14.14 1.21 4.85
CA ASP A 35 -13.79 2.49 5.44
C ASP A 35 -12.72 2.27 6.51
N MET A 36 -11.51 2.77 6.23
CA MET A 36 -10.35 2.62 7.09
C MET A 36 -10.18 3.77 8.10
N VAL A 37 -10.98 4.83 8.01
CA VAL A 37 -10.93 5.96 8.95
C VAL A 37 -12.09 5.92 9.95
N CYS A 38 -12.97 4.93 9.87
CA CYS A 38 -13.99 4.76 10.90
C CYS A 38 -13.36 4.27 12.23
N GLU A 39 -13.92 4.75 13.34
CA GLU A 39 -13.42 4.50 14.70
C GLU A 39 -13.26 2.99 14.99
N GLU A 40 -14.20 2.18 14.52
CA GLU A 40 -14.25 0.73 14.76
C GLU A 40 -14.06 -0.10 13.48
N ALA A 41 -12.99 0.17 12.73
CA ALA A 41 -12.70 -0.39 11.41
C ALA A 41 -12.81 -1.92 11.33
N PHE A 42 -12.43 -2.63 12.39
CA PHE A 42 -12.44 -4.10 12.46
C PHE A 42 -13.61 -4.71 13.24
N VAL A 43 -14.50 -3.90 13.82
CA VAL A 43 -15.62 -4.40 14.65
C VAL A 43 -16.89 -4.52 13.82
N SER A 44 -17.18 -3.53 12.97
CA SER A 44 -18.40 -3.50 12.17
C SER A 44 -18.34 -4.50 11.04
N ARG A 45 -19.22 -5.51 11.07
CA ARG A 45 -19.36 -6.50 9.99
C ARG A 45 -19.64 -5.84 8.63
N GLU A 46 -20.41 -4.76 8.62
CA GLU A 46 -20.74 -3.97 7.42
C GLU A 46 -19.51 -3.25 6.83
N ASN A 47 -18.47 -3.05 7.64
CA ASN A 47 -17.20 -2.50 7.17
C ASN A 47 -16.22 -3.57 6.66
N LEU A 48 -16.52 -4.85 6.87
CA LEU A 48 -15.61 -5.95 6.55
C LEU A 48 -16.09 -6.76 5.35
N GLY A 49 -15.17 -7.00 4.42
CA GLY A 49 -15.29 -7.93 3.32
C GLY A 49 -14.21 -9.02 3.38
N ILE A 50 -14.47 -10.15 2.74
CA ILE A 50 -13.53 -11.27 2.60
C ILE A 50 -13.54 -11.76 1.15
N VAL A 51 -12.34 -11.95 0.59
CA VAL A 51 -12.13 -12.60 -0.69
C VAL A 51 -11.39 -13.91 -0.45
N ALA A 52 -12.00 -15.04 -0.79
CA ALA A 52 -11.53 -16.36 -0.39
C ALA A 52 -11.05 -17.20 -1.59
N GLY A 53 -9.90 -17.85 -1.45
CA GLY A 53 -9.39 -18.91 -2.32
C GLY A 53 -9.29 -20.23 -1.56
N CYS A 54 -9.58 -21.34 -2.24
CA CYS A 54 -9.33 -22.68 -1.72
C CYS A 54 -9.36 -23.71 -2.85
N ARG A 55 -8.73 -24.86 -2.65
CA ARG A 55 -8.63 -25.92 -3.66
C ARG A 55 -9.98 -26.46 -4.12
N GLU A 56 -10.87 -26.76 -3.18
CA GLU A 56 -12.18 -27.36 -3.46
C GLU A 56 -13.33 -26.42 -3.05
N ASP A 57 -14.37 -26.33 -3.89
CA ASP A 57 -15.61 -25.59 -3.58
C ASP A 57 -16.30 -26.12 -2.31
N ALA A 58 -16.15 -27.41 -2.01
CA ALA A 58 -16.68 -28.03 -0.81
C ALA A 58 -16.06 -27.41 0.46
N ASP A 59 -14.76 -27.11 0.44
CA ASP A 59 -14.05 -26.50 1.58
C ASP A 59 -14.55 -25.07 1.82
N TYR A 60 -14.70 -24.27 0.75
CA TYR A 60 -15.29 -22.94 0.86
C TYR A 60 -16.70 -23.00 1.45
N LYS A 61 -17.56 -23.88 0.93
CA LYS A 61 -18.94 -24.05 1.43
C LYS A 61 -18.98 -24.45 2.90
N ALA A 62 -18.04 -25.27 3.36
CA ALA A 62 -17.94 -25.68 4.75
C ALA A 62 -17.58 -24.52 5.68
N VAL A 63 -16.67 -23.62 5.27
CA VAL A 63 -16.24 -22.48 6.10
C VAL A 63 -17.08 -21.22 5.88
N LYS A 64 -17.89 -21.15 4.83
CA LYS A 64 -18.69 -19.97 4.48
C LYS A 64 -19.53 -19.40 5.64
N PRO A 65 -20.20 -20.20 6.50
CA PRO A 65 -20.93 -19.65 7.64
C PRO A 65 -20.04 -18.91 8.66
N LEU A 66 -18.79 -19.36 8.84
CA LEU A 66 -17.81 -18.68 9.68
C LEU A 66 -17.40 -17.35 9.04
N LEU A 67 -17.08 -17.35 7.75
CA LEU A 67 -16.69 -16.13 7.03
C LEU A 67 -17.82 -15.10 7.03
N ASP A 68 -19.07 -15.54 6.85
CA ASP A 68 -20.25 -14.67 6.91
C ASP A 68 -20.47 -14.10 8.31
N ALA A 69 -20.06 -14.80 9.37
CA ALA A 69 -20.15 -14.25 10.73
C ALA A 69 -19.16 -13.08 10.94
N ILE A 70 -18.04 -13.07 10.21
CA ILE A 70 -16.97 -12.07 10.33
C ILE A 70 -17.24 -10.85 9.44
N ALA A 71 -17.71 -11.07 8.21
CA ALA A 71 -17.81 -10.04 7.18
C ALA A 71 -19.19 -10.02 6.50
N HIS A 72 -19.68 -8.84 6.15
CA HIS A 72 -20.99 -8.72 5.49
C HIS A 72 -20.92 -9.18 4.03
N ARG A 73 -19.74 -9.08 3.42
CA ARG A 73 -19.48 -9.45 2.03
C ARG A 73 -18.37 -10.49 1.94
N VAL A 74 -18.73 -11.72 1.61
CA VAL A 74 -17.78 -12.82 1.37
C VAL A 74 -17.90 -13.30 -0.07
N MET A 75 -16.78 -13.34 -0.78
CA MET A 75 -16.70 -13.77 -2.18
C MET A 75 -15.68 -14.88 -2.36
N TRP A 76 -16.05 -15.93 -3.11
CA TRP A 76 -15.11 -16.96 -3.54
C TRP A 76 -14.47 -16.56 -4.87
N MET A 77 -13.15 -16.59 -4.90
CA MET A 77 -12.32 -16.15 -6.03
C MET A 77 -11.78 -17.30 -6.87
N GLY A 78 -11.85 -18.54 -6.36
CA GLY A 78 -11.42 -19.74 -7.06
C GLY A 78 -10.43 -20.57 -6.26
N HIS A 79 -9.42 -21.11 -6.95
CA HIS A 79 -8.45 -22.04 -6.38
C HIS A 79 -7.61 -21.41 -5.24
N ALA A 80 -6.80 -22.22 -4.56
CA ALA A 80 -5.87 -21.74 -3.54
C ALA A 80 -4.97 -20.60 -4.06
N GLY A 81 -4.82 -19.56 -3.25
CA GLY A 81 -4.11 -18.31 -3.61
C GLY A 81 -4.95 -17.29 -4.37
N ALA A 82 -6.15 -17.64 -4.86
CA ALA A 82 -7.00 -16.69 -5.59
C ALA A 82 -7.56 -15.57 -4.68
N GLY A 83 -7.75 -15.84 -3.39
CA GLY A 83 -8.12 -14.82 -2.39
C GLY A 83 -7.00 -13.80 -2.22
N GLN A 84 -5.76 -14.25 -2.01
CA GLN A 84 -4.60 -13.36 -1.97
C GLN A 84 -4.40 -12.60 -3.29
N LYS A 85 -4.56 -13.25 -4.44
CA LYS A 85 -4.44 -12.58 -5.75
C LYS A 85 -5.47 -11.45 -5.92
N ALA A 86 -6.70 -11.67 -5.47
CA ALA A 86 -7.71 -10.61 -5.43
C ALA A 86 -7.33 -9.51 -4.42
N LYS A 87 -6.79 -9.88 -3.26
CA LYS A 87 -6.32 -8.93 -2.24
C LYS A 87 -5.18 -8.04 -2.76
N VAL A 88 -4.23 -8.57 -3.54
CA VAL A 88 -3.18 -7.77 -4.21
C VAL A 88 -3.81 -6.64 -5.03
N ALA A 89 -4.74 -6.97 -5.94
CA ALA A 89 -5.40 -5.97 -6.77
C ALA A 89 -6.16 -4.91 -5.94
N LEU A 90 -6.87 -5.34 -4.89
CA LEU A 90 -7.61 -4.43 -4.00
C LEU A 90 -6.67 -3.50 -3.22
N THR A 91 -5.54 -4.02 -2.73
CA THR A 91 -4.53 -3.22 -2.02
C THR A 91 -3.91 -2.19 -2.95
N LEU A 92 -3.50 -2.57 -4.17
CA LEU A 92 -2.91 -1.64 -5.14
C LEU A 92 -3.89 -0.53 -5.52
N GLN A 93 -5.15 -0.87 -5.76
CA GLN A 93 -6.21 0.11 -6.02
C GLN A 93 -6.38 1.07 -4.83
N ARG A 94 -6.31 0.57 -3.61
CA ARG A 94 -6.39 1.39 -2.39
C ARG A 94 -5.22 2.36 -2.30
N CYS A 95 -3.99 1.85 -2.40
CA CYS A 95 -2.77 2.66 -2.39
C CYS A 95 -2.87 3.83 -3.39
N ALA A 96 -3.30 3.52 -4.61
CA ALA A 96 -3.48 4.52 -5.65
C ALA A 96 -4.46 5.63 -5.28
N THR A 97 -5.63 5.26 -4.75
CA THR A 97 -6.68 6.24 -4.40
C THR A 97 -6.34 7.08 -3.18
N LEU A 98 -5.60 6.49 -2.24
CA LEU A 98 -5.24 7.10 -0.97
C LEU A 98 -4.18 8.18 -1.17
N VAL A 99 -3.10 7.86 -1.91
CA VAL A 99 -2.09 8.84 -2.30
C VAL A 99 -2.70 9.95 -3.15
N GLY A 100 -3.56 9.60 -4.12
CA GLY A 100 -4.23 10.62 -4.95
C GLY A 100 -5.06 11.61 -4.13
N ALA A 101 -5.77 11.16 -3.09
CA ALA A 101 -6.52 12.04 -2.20
C ALA A 101 -5.61 12.93 -1.34
N VAL A 102 -4.51 12.38 -0.80
CA VAL A 102 -3.52 13.13 -0.03
C VAL A 102 -2.89 14.24 -0.90
N GLU A 103 -2.37 13.88 -2.07
CA GLU A 103 -1.73 14.83 -2.98
C GLU A 103 -2.70 15.90 -3.47
N ALA A 104 -3.95 15.55 -3.75
CA ALA A 104 -4.98 16.51 -4.17
C ALA A 104 -5.24 17.57 -3.11
N GLN A 105 -5.34 17.19 -1.83
CA GLN A 105 -5.54 18.15 -0.75
C GLN A 105 -4.30 18.99 -0.45
N VAL A 106 -3.11 18.40 -0.50
CA VAL A 106 -1.85 19.15 -0.38
C VAL A 106 -1.75 20.17 -1.52
N ALA A 107 -2.10 19.79 -2.75
CA ALA A 107 -2.14 20.70 -3.88
C ALA A 107 -3.17 21.81 -3.68
N LEU A 108 -4.38 21.50 -3.19
CA LEU A 108 -5.43 22.48 -2.93
C LEU A 108 -5.01 23.52 -1.88
N ALA A 109 -4.22 23.12 -0.88
CA ALA A 109 -3.71 24.02 0.15
C ALA A 109 -2.57 24.94 -0.34
N ASN A 110 -1.82 24.53 -1.36
CA ASN A 110 -0.56 25.20 -1.74
C ASN A 110 -0.57 25.87 -3.13
N VAL A 111 -1.33 25.35 -4.09
CA VAL A 111 -1.35 25.85 -5.46
C VAL A 111 -2.19 27.13 -5.53
N GLY A 112 -1.54 28.24 -5.90
CA GLY A 112 -2.22 29.52 -6.09
C GLY A 112 -2.76 30.06 -4.77
N SER A 113 -1.93 30.14 -3.74
CA SER A 113 -2.26 30.49 -2.34
C SER A 113 -3.04 31.79 -2.12
N ASP A 114 -3.16 32.65 -3.12
CA ASP A 114 -4.03 33.84 -3.10
C ASP A 114 -5.49 33.54 -3.48
N VAL A 115 -5.78 32.33 -3.97
CA VAL A 115 -7.10 31.86 -4.40
C VAL A 115 -7.65 30.91 -3.35
N ASN A 116 -8.76 31.30 -2.71
CA ASN A 116 -9.38 30.51 -1.67
C ASN A 116 -10.49 29.60 -2.23
N VAL A 117 -10.38 28.30 -2.00
CA VAL A 117 -11.37 27.28 -2.33
C VAL A 117 -11.62 26.45 -1.08
N MET A 118 -12.88 26.26 -0.70
CA MET A 118 -13.21 25.39 0.44
C MET A 118 -13.00 23.93 0.04
N VAL A 119 -12.28 23.17 0.87
CA VAL A 119 -11.96 21.77 0.59
C VAL A 119 -13.23 20.93 0.55
N GLU A 120 -14.17 21.23 1.45
CA GLU A 120 -15.48 20.61 1.55
C GLU A 120 -16.29 20.76 0.25
N ASP A 121 -16.31 21.95 -0.35
CA ASP A 121 -17.01 22.18 -1.63
C ASP A 121 -16.44 21.30 -2.76
N VAL A 122 -15.13 21.04 -2.75
CA VAL A 122 -14.46 20.17 -3.72
C VAL A 122 -14.80 18.69 -3.47
N ILE A 123 -14.82 18.27 -2.21
CA ILE A 123 -15.21 16.90 -1.81
C ILE A 123 -16.66 16.63 -2.23
N ASP A 124 -17.59 17.54 -1.88
CA ASP A 124 -19.00 17.46 -2.25
C ASP A 124 -19.17 17.37 -3.78
N PHE A 125 -18.45 18.22 -4.53
CA PHE A 125 -18.47 18.19 -5.99
C PHE A 125 -17.95 16.85 -6.55
N MET A 126 -16.89 16.28 -5.97
CA MET A 126 -16.37 14.98 -6.38
C MET A 126 -17.35 13.84 -6.09
N HIS A 127 -18.05 13.89 -4.95
CA HIS A 127 -19.12 12.94 -4.62
C HIS A 127 -20.29 13.03 -5.61
N ASP A 128 -20.81 14.23 -5.85
CA ASP A 128 -21.94 14.47 -6.76
C ASP A 128 -21.64 14.07 -8.22
N MET A 129 -20.37 14.12 -8.60
CA MET A 129 -19.90 13.69 -9.92
C MET A 129 -19.53 12.20 -9.97
N ASN A 130 -19.80 11.42 -8.92
CA ASN A 130 -19.41 10.01 -8.77
C ASN A 130 -17.91 9.76 -9.03
N SER A 131 -17.06 10.74 -8.71
CA SER A 131 -15.60 10.65 -8.90
C SER A 131 -14.91 9.94 -7.72
N ILE A 132 -15.61 9.88 -6.58
CA ILE A 132 -15.20 9.16 -5.37
C ILE A 132 -16.34 8.29 -4.85
N SER A 133 -15.98 7.23 -4.15
CA SER A 133 -16.88 6.37 -3.38
C SER A 133 -17.07 6.92 -1.96
N PRO A 134 -18.11 6.47 -1.22
CA PRO A 134 -18.34 6.92 0.15
C PRO A 134 -17.15 6.72 1.10
N ALA A 135 -16.37 5.64 0.93
CA ALA A 135 -15.17 5.42 1.74
C ALA A 135 -14.03 6.38 1.39
N GLN A 136 -13.92 6.82 0.14
CA GLN A 136 -12.95 7.82 -0.29
C GLN A 136 -13.35 9.23 0.13
N GLU A 137 -14.65 9.52 0.18
CA GLU A 137 -15.21 10.75 0.75
C GLU A 137 -14.92 10.83 2.25
N ALA A 138 -15.21 9.77 3.02
CA ALA A 138 -14.86 9.70 4.43
C ALA A 138 -13.35 9.91 4.66
N PHE A 139 -12.51 9.29 3.83
CA PHE A 139 -11.06 9.50 3.87
C PHE A 139 -10.67 10.95 3.60
N ALA A 140 -11.30 11.61 2.61
CA ALA A 140 -11.04 13.01 2.29
C ALA A 140 -11.43 13.94 3.45
N HIS A 141 -12.53 13.68 4.14
CA HIS A 141 -12.89 14.42 5.36
C HIS A 141 -11.89 14.18 6.49
N ALA A 142 -11.42 12.94 6.71
CA ALA A 142 -10.41 12.66 7.72
C ALA A 142 -9.07 13.39 7.48
N LEU A 143 -8.68 13.61 6.22
CA LEU A 143 -7.51 14.43 5.89
C LEU A 143 -7.68 15.90 6.26
N LEU A 144 -8.91 16.41 6.18
CA LEU A 144 -9.29 17.80 6.49
C LEU A 144 -9.41 18.04 7.99
N ASP A 145 -9.99 17.09 8.73
CA ASP A 145 -10.20 17.19 10.18
C ASP A 145 -8.89 17.08 10.97
N GLU A 146 -7.83 16.55 10.33
CA GLU A 146 -6.49 16.34 10.92
C GLU A 146 -6.51 15.46 12.17
N GLU A 147 -7.49 14.55 12.26
CA GLU A 147 -7.58 13.53 13.30
C GLU A 147 -6.95 12.23 12.80
N TYR A 148 -5.81 11.86 13.38
CA TYR A 148 -5.00 10.72 12.92
C TYR A 148 -4.93 9.56 13.90
N ASP A 149 -5.83 9.52 14.89
CA ASP A 149 -6.05 8.34 15.72
C ASP A 149 -7.10 7.43 15.06
N ALA A 150 -6.81 6.14 14.88
CA ALA A 150 -7.74 5.20 14.26
C ALA A 150 -7.41 3.75 14.63
N SER A 151 -8.42 2.89 14.57
CA SER A 151 -8.23 1.44 14.78
C SER A 151 -7.55 0.75 13.60
N PHE A 152 -7.61 1.32 12.39
CA PHE A 152 -6.83 0.89 11.23
C PHE A 152 -5.67 1.86 11.03
N THR A 153 -4.44 1.35 11.03
CA THR A 153 -3.21 2.18 11.08
C THR A 153 -2.35 2.04 9.83
N ILE A 154 -1.29 2.84 9.72
CA ILE A 154 -0.23 2.69 8.72
C ILE A 154 0.38 1.29 8.78
N GLU A 155 0.58 0.70 9.95
CA GLU A 155 1.05 -0.69 10.10
C GLU A 155 0.18 -1.68 9.31
N HIS A 156 -1.15 -1.58 9.47
CA HIS A 156 -2.10 -2.45 8.80
C HIS A 156 -2.08 -2.26 7.27
N LEU A 157 -1.97 -1.01 6.82
CA LEU A 157 -1.88 -0.68 5.40
C LEU A 157 -0.58 -1.21 4.81
N MET A 158 0.55 -1.00 5.50
CA MET A 158 1.87 -1.49 5.11
C MET A 158 1.90 -3.01 5.02
N GLY A 159 1.34 -3.74 5.99
CA GLY A 159 1.29 -5.20 5.94
C GLY A 159 0.59 -5.73 4.68
N GLY A 160 -0.50 -5.07 4.27
CA GLY A 160 -1.16 -5.37 3.00
C GLY A 160 -0.31 -5.01 1.77
N ALA A 161 0.33 -3.84 1.79
CA ALA A 161 1.16 -3.35 0.70
C ALA A 161 2.43 -4.20 0.51
N THR A 162 3.12 -4.57 1.58
CA THR A 162 4.29 -5.47 1.57
C THR A 162 3.93 -6.81 0.94
N ALA A 163 2.82 -7.43 1.33
CA ALA A 163 2.35 -8.69 0.74
C ALA A 163 2.02 -8.55 -0.76
N ALA A 164 1.45 -7.40 -1.15
CA ALA A 164 1.14 -7.09 -2.54
C ALA A 164 2.41 -6.90 -3.38
N LEU A 165 3.35 -6.08 -2.91
CA LEU A 165 4.63 -5.83 -3.60
C LEU A 165 5.47 -7.11 -3.72
N ALA A 166 5.59 -7.90 -2.65
CA ALA A 166 6.29 -9.19 -2.71
C ALA A 166 5.66 -10.16 -3.72
N SER A 167 4.33 -10.14 -3.89
CA SER A 167 3.67 -10.95 -4.92
C SER A 167 3.93 -10.44 -6.35
N LEU A 168 4.26 -9.16 -6.53
CA LEU A 168 4.64 -8.59 -7.82
C LEU A 168 6.11 -8.88 -8.14
N GLU A 169 6.98 -8.88 -7.13
CA GLU A 169 8.39 -9.27 -7.25
C GLU A 169 8.54 -10.71 -7.76
N ASP A 170 7.71 -11.64 -7.26
CA ASP A 170 7.63 -13.04 -7.75
C ASP A 170 7.35 -13.12 -9.26
N GLU A 171 6.74 -12.09 -9.84
CA GLU A 171 6.35 -11.99 -11.25
C GLU A 171 7.21 -10.97 -12.04
N GLU A 172 8.31 -10.46 -11.44
CA GLU A 172 9.20 -9.45 -12.02
C GLU A 172 8.47 -8.16 -12.46
N MET A 173 7.38 -7.79 -11.75
CA MET A 173 6.55 -6.64 -12.07
C MET A 173 6.83 -5.44 -11.17
N ILE A 174 7.10 -4.27 -11.77
CA ILE A 174 7.24 -3.00 -11.05
C ILE A 174 6.02 -2.13 -11.33
N LEU A 175 5.31 -1.72 -10.27
CA LEU A 175 4.18 -0.80 -10.36
C LEU A 175 4.53 0.51 -9.63
N PRO A 176 4.87 1.58 -10.36
CA PRO A 176 5.50 2.77 -9.76
C PRO A 176 4.62 3.49 -8.74
N GLN A 177 3.30 3.49 -8.93
CA GLN A 177 2.38 4.12 -7.97
C GLN A 177 2.31 3.35 -6.65
N ALA A 178 2.45 2.01 -6.70
CA ALA A 178 2.45 1.19 -5.50
C ALA A 178 3.75 1.40 -4.70
N GLU A 179 4.89 1.45 -5.39
CA GLU A 179 6.20 1.79 -4.81
C GLU A 179 6.16 3.16 -4.15
N ALA A 180 5.71 4.20 -4.86
CA ALA A 180 5.63 5.55 -4.31
C ALA A 180 4.76 5.60 -3.04
N CYS A 181 3.59 4.95 -3.06
CA CYS A 181 2.74 4.84 -1.87
C CYS A 181 3.46 4.16 -0.71
N TYR A 182 4.15 3.06 -0.98
CA TYR A 182 4.91 2.33 0.04
C TYR A 182 6.04 3.17 0.63
N ARG A 183 6.80 3.90 -0.20
CA ARG A 183 7.86 4.81 0.26
C ARG A 183 7.35 5.93 1.15
N LEU A 184 6.17 6.49 0.86
CA LEU A 184 5.53 7.49 1.73
C LEU A 184 5.15 6.90 3.10
N MET A 185 4.61 5.67 3.11
CA MET A 185 4.31 4.96 4.35
C MET A 185 5.57 4.61 5.14
N GLU A 186 6.63 4.15 4.47
CA GLU A 186 7.93 3.88 5.10
C GLU A 186 8.52 5.13 5.73
N LEU A 187 8.47 6.27 5.03
CA LEU A 187 8.96 7.54 5.58
C LEU A 187 8.17 7.94 6.83
N LEU A 188 6.83 7.88 6.78
CA LEU A 188 5.99 8.20 7.93
C LEU A 188 6.26 7.25 9.10
N ALA A 189 6.37 5.95 8.84
CA ALA A 189 6.69 4.95 9.86
C ALA A 189 8.09 5.18 10.46
N LEU A 190 9.08 5.52 9.65
CA LEU A 190 10.45 5.81 10.06
C LEU A 190 10.52 6.97 11.06
N VAL A 191 9.73 8.03 10.83
CA VAL A 191 9.65 9.18 11.74
C VAL A 191 8.71 8.95 12.94
N GLY A 192 8.12 7.75 13.09
CA GLY A 192 7.34 7.35 14.26
C GLY A 192 5.82 7.33 14.06
N GLY A 193 5.32 7.55 12.85
CA GLY A 193 3.89 7.60 12.54
C GLY A 193 3.24 6.25 12.20
N ILE A 194 3.84 5.12 12.56
CA ILE A 194 3.36 3.78 12.15
C ILE A 194 1.97 3.42 12.74
N ASP A 195 1.67 3.96 13.92
CA ASP A 195 0.39 3.75 14.63
C ASP A 195 -0.69 4.76 14.23
N LEU A 196 -0.37 5.73 13.38
CA LEU A 196 -1.35 6.72 12.92
C LEU A 196 -2.33 6.10 11.94
N SER A 197 -3.52 6.70 11.85
CA SER A 197 -4.46 6.51 10.76
C SER A 197 -3.77 6.70 9.41
N PRO A 198 -4.19 6.00 8.34
CA PRO A 198 -3.70 6.25 6.99
C PRO A 198 -3.86 7.70 6.51
N ALA A 199 -4.78 8.48 7.09
CA ALA A 199 -4.90 9.91 6.79
C ALA A 199 -3.67 10.71 7.24
N GLY A 200 -2.93 10.17 8.23
CA GLY A 200 -1.65 10.71 8.68
C GLY A 200 -0.57 10.76 7.59
N LEU A 201 -0.75 10.09 6.45
CA LEU A 201 0.13 10.25 5.29
C LEU A 201 0.25 11.71 4.80
N LYS A 202 -0.77 12.55 5.04
CA LYS A 202 -0.70 13.99 4.77
C LYS A 202 0.45 14.68 5.54
N LEU A 203 0.82 14.17 6.72
CA LEU A 203 1.90 14.72 7.54
C LEU A 203 3.27 14.63 6.89
N VAL A 204 3.46 13.74 5.91
CA VAL A 204 4.70 13.67 5.12
C VAL A 204 4.97 14.98 4.36
N PHE A 205 3.91 15.75 4.07
CA PHE A 205 3.98 17.02 3.35
C PHE A 205 3.81 18.24 4.27
N ALA A 206 3.65 18.02 5.58
CA ALA A 206 3.45 19.09 6.56
C ALA A 206 4.79 19.66 7.04
N ASP A 207 4.75 20.87 7.60
CA ASP A 207 5.91 21.48 8.23
C ASP A 207 6.25 20.82 9.57
N GLU A 208 7.47 21.03 10.03
CA GLU A 208 8.01 20.39 11.24
C GLU A 208 7.21 20.75 12.51
N GLU A 209 6.70 21.99 12.61
CA GLU A 209 5.89 22.42 13.76
C GLU A 209 4.58 21.61 13.83
N THR A 210 3.92 21.43 12.68
CA THR A 210 2.73 20.59 12.57
C THR A 210 3.03 19.14 12.94
N THR A 211 4.08 18.55 12.38
CA THR A 211 4.40 17.12 12.61
C THR A 211 4.85 16.83 14.04
N ASN A 212 5.49 17.79 14.72
CA ASN A 212 5.88 17.67 16.13
C ASN A 212 4.68 17.48 17.06
N ARG A 213 3.50 18.02 16.71
CA ARG A 213 2.26 17.83 17.48
C ARG A 213 1.79 16.37 17.49
N TYR A 214 2.20 15.60 16.49
CA TYR A 214 1.90 14.16 16.36
C TYR A 214 3.07 13.27 16.80
N GLY A 215 4.11 13.86 17.42
CA GLY A 215 5.25 13.10 17.94
C GLY A 215 6.17 12.54 16.85
N LEU A 216 6.12 13.09 15.63
CA LEU A 216 7.01 12.67 14.55
C LEU A 216 8.41 13.27 14.76
N ASP A 217 9.43 12.45 14.57
CA ASP A 217 10.85 12.81 14.73
C ASP A 217 11.58 12.65 13.39
N TRP A 218 11.72 13.78 12.67
CA TRP A 218 12.36 13.84 11.35
C TRP A 218 13.86 13.58 11.38
N SER A 219 14.52 13.70 12.54
CA SER A 219 15.94 13.36 12.66
C SER A 219 16.21 11.88 12.37
N ARG A 220 15.19 11.02 12.50
CA ARG A 220 15.24 9.59 12.17
C ARG A 220 15.30 9.32 10.67
N ALA A 221 14.92 10.29 9.84
CA ALA A 221 14.97 10.19 8.38
C ALA A 221 16.24 10.78 7.76
N GLU A 222 17.08 11.47 8.54
CA GLU A 222 18.39 11.95 8.09
C GLU A 222 19.25 10.77 7.60
N GLY A 223 19.77 10.86 6.37
CA GLY A 223 20.57 9.80 5.74
C GLY A 223 19.80 8.57 5.23
N ALA A 224 18.51 8.40 5.56
CA ALA A 224 17.72 7.24 5.12
C ALA A 224 17.35 7.28 3.62
N PHE A 225 17.38 8.47 3.02
CA PHE A 225 17.09 8.73 1.61
C PHE A 225 18.22 9.45 0.90
N GLU A 226 19.40 9.58 1.54
CA GLU A 226 20.60 10.00 0.82
C GLU A 226 20.90 8.92 -0.22
N SER A 227 20.73 9.27 -1.49
CA SER A 227 21.22 8.45 -2.60
C SER A 227 22.69 8.17 -2.35
N CYS A 228 23.11 6.92 -2.53
CA CYS A 228 24.50 6.51 -2.54
C CYS A 228 25.35 7.61 -3.18
N ASP A 229 26.17 8.28 -2.37
CA ASP A 229 27.16 9.24 -2.80
C ASP A 229 28.27 8.45 -3.52
N CYS A 230 27.94 7.93 -4.72
CA CYS A 230 28.96 7.80 -5.73
C CYS A 230 29.35 9.25 -6.06
N GLY A 231 30.31 9.79 -5.31
CA GLY A 231 30.78 11.18 -5.32
C GLY A 231 31.33 11.62 -6.67
N CYS A 232 30.46 11.65 -7.67
CA CYS A 232 30.67 12.24 -8.97
C CYS A 232 30.24 13.71 -8.86
N GLU A 233 30.90 14.46 -7.97
CA GLU A 233 30.83 15.92 -8.01
C GLU A 233 31.57 16.40 -9.25
N ASP A 234 30.89 17.26 -10.01
CA ASP A 234 31.38 17.90 -11.21
C ASP A 234 32.71 18.64 -10.97
N GLY A 235 33.78 18.10 -11.55
CA GLY A 235 34.99 18.85 -11.84
C GLY A 235 36.07 18.81 -10.76
N GLU A 236 36.86 17.74 -10.75
CA GLU A 236 38.34 17.79 -10.70
C GLU A 236 38.88 16.36 -10.92
N ASP A 237 39.93 16.24 -11.73
CA ASP A 237 40.53 14.98 -12.18
C ASP A 237 40.96 14.10 -10.99
N HIS A 238 40.19 13.04 -10.71
CA HIS A 238 40.63 11.96 -9.84
C HIS A 238 40.41 10.59 -10.52
N GLU A 239 41.52 9.86 -10.68
CA GLU A 239 41.59 8.50 -11.21
C GLU A 239 40.65 7.57 -10.43
N CYS A 240 39.67 7.00 -11.13
CA CYS A 240 38.83 5.95 -10.57
C CYS A 240 39.71 4.72 -10.27
N GLU A 241 39.84 4.36 -9.00
CA GLU A 241 40.39 3.07 -8.57
C GLU A 241 39.33 1.95 -8.67
N CYS A 242 38.32 2.13 -9.51
CA CYS A 242 37.57 1.04 -10.10
C CYS A 242 38.42 0.47 -11.22
N GLY A 243 38.91 -0.77 -11.07
CA GLY A 243 39.79 -1.45 -12.02
C GLY A 243 39.18 -1.71 -13.39
N HIS A 244 38.90 -0.65 -14.14
CA HIS A 244 38.54 -0.63 -15.55
C HIS A 244 39.72 -0.05 -16.31
N ASP A 245 40.46 -0.95 -16.94
CA ASP A 245 41.55 -0.64 -17.87
C ASP A 245 41.01 0.32 -18.97
N PRO A 246 41.60 1.51 -19.17
CA PRO A 246 41.15 2.48 -20.15
C PRO A 246 41.77 2.20 -21.52
N HIS A 247 41.60 0.99 -22.03
CA HIS A 247 41.91 0.63 -23.40
C HIS A 247 41.01 -0.51 -23.83
N GLU A 248 39.80 -0.19 -24.32
CA GLU A 248 39.31 -0.73 -25.59
C GLU A 248 37.95 -0.11 -25.94
N GLU A 249 37.82 0.19 -27.22
CA GLU A 249 36.91 1.14 -27.81
C GLU A 249 35.46 0.64 -27.83
N HIS A 250 34.53 1.56 -27.63
CA HIS A 250 33.14 1.39 -28.04
C HIS A 250 33.08 1.06 -29.53
N GLU A 251 32.58 -0.14 -29.88
CA GLU A 251 31.92 -0.36 -31.18
C GLU A 251 30.48 -0.81 -30.98
N CYS A 252 29.60 0.15 -31.22
CA CYS A 252 28.23 -0.04 -31.65
C CYS A 252 28.21 -0.76 -33.02
N CYS A 253 27.07 -1.41 -33.33
CA CYS A 253 26.73 -2.14 -34.56
C CYS A 253 27.28 -3.57 -34.70
N GLY A 254 26.36 -4.54 -34.64
CA GLY A 254 26.65 -5.94 -34.93
C GLY A 254 27.04 -6.20 -36.38
N LYS A 255 27.73 -7.32 -36.61
CA LYS A 255 27.26 -8.48 -37.39
C LYS A 255 28.41 -9.41 -37.82
N HIS A 256 28.12 -10.70 -37.66
CA HIS A 256 28.41 -11.84 -38.54
C HIS A 256 29.74 -12.62 -38.45
N HIS A 257 29.51 -13.95 -38.50
CA HIS A 257 30.37 -15.09 -38.91
C HIS A 257 31.46 -15.49 -37.91
N HIS A 258 31.56 -16.75 -37.46
CA HIS A 258 31.16 -18.05 -38.00
C HIS A 258 30.77 -19.02 -36.89
#